data_AF-A0A522EZK7-F1
#
_entry.id   AF-A0A522EZK7-F1
#
_cell.length_a   1.000
_cell.length_b   1.000
_cell.length_c   1.000
_cell.angle_alpha   90.00
_cell.angle_beta   90.00
_cell.angle_gamma   90.00
#
_symmetry.space_group_name_H-M   'P 1'
#
loop_
_entity.id
_entity.type
_entity.pdbx_description
1 polymer ?
#
loop_
_entity_poly.entity_id
_entity_poly.type
_entity_poly.pdbx_seq_one_letter_code
_entity_poly.pdbx_strand_id
1 'polypeptide(L)'
;FIQNILMDQKLTEYHTGYRAYSAEALNKINFELNSNDFIFDNEMIALLFYKGFSIAEITCPAKYFEEASSINFRRSLKYGLGVLRVSFLYFLTRTGIYKWKLLVK
;
A
#
# COMPACT_ATOMS: atom_id res chain seq x y z
N PHE A 1 -7.46 -6.46 -8.14
CA PHE A 1 -8.89 -6.75 -7.91
C PHE A 1 -9.20 -7.03 -6.44
N ILE A 2 -8.74 -8.14 -5.85
CA ILE A 2 -9.05 -8.50 -4.44
C ILE A 2 -8.69 -7.38 -3.44
N GLN A 3 -7.56 -6.71 -3.64
CA GLN A 3 -7.13 -5.59 -2.80
C GLN A 3 -8.18 -4.47 -2.71
N ASN A 4 -8.76 -4.04 -3.84
CA ASN A 4 -9.82 -3.04 -3.87
C ASN A 4 -11.04 -3.47 -3.04
N ILE A 5 -11.43 -4.75 -3.13
CA ILE A 5 -12.57 -5.28 -2.36
C ILE A 5 -12.29 -5.25 -0.86
N LEU A 6 -11.13 -5.76 -0.43
CA LEU A 6 -10.79 -5.85 0.99
C LEU A 6 -10.54 -4.47 1.60
N MET A 7 -9.97 -3.55 0.83
CA MET A 7 -9.70 -2.19 1.29
C MET A 7 -10.89 -1.25 1.14
N ASP A 8 -11.93 -1.65 0.40
CA ASP A 8 -13.10 -0.84 0.07
C ASP A 8 -12.71 0.45 -0.67
N GLN A 9 -11.90 0.28 -1.71
CA GLN A 9 -11.30 1.35 -2.51
C GLN A 9 -11.39 1.03 -4.00
N LYS A 10 -11.05 2.00 -4.84
CA LYS A 10 -11.14 1.90 -6.31
C LYS A 10 -9.92 2.46 -7.01
N LEU A 11 -8.72 2.15 -6.53
CA LEU A 11 -7.49 2.55 -7.23
C LEU A 11 -7.27 1.66 -8.46
N THR A 12 -6.77 2.27 -9.52
CA THR A 12 -6.36 1.60 -10.75
C THR A 12 -4.99 0.95 -10.63
N GLU A 13 -4.07 1.57 -9.87
CA GLU A 13 -2.70 1.08 -9.65
C GLU A 13 -2.29 1.21 -8.18
N TYR A 14 -1.91 0.08 -7.55
CA TYR A 14 -1.46 0.01 -6.15
C TYR A 14 0.05 -0.11 -5.99
N HIS A 15 0.74 -0.46 -7.07
CA HIS A 15 2.13 -0.95 -7.06
C HIS A 15 3.10 0.05 -7.69
N THR A 16 2.62 1.23 -8.09
CA THR A 16 3.48 2.34 -8.52
C THR A 16 4.31 2.87 -7.35
N GLY A 17 5.60 3.10 -7.60
CA GLY A 17 6.50 3.83 -6.70
C GLY A 17 6.48 5.35 -6.93
N TYR A 18 5.80 5.85 -7.97
CA TYR A 18 5.74 7.28 -8.27
C TYR A 18 4.59 7.94 -7.50
N ARG A 19 4.92 8.63 -6.40
CA ARG A 19 3.94 9.18 -5.46
C ARG A 19 4.38 10.53 -4.90
N ALA A 20 3.39 11.35 -4.57
CA ALA A 20 3.57 12.58 -3.81
C ALA A 20 2.64 12.53 -2.59
N TYR A 21 3.12 13.04 -1.46
CA TYR A 21 2.37 13.08 -0.20
C TYR A 21 2.32 14.50 0.32
N SER A 22 1.18 14.90 0.91
CA SER A 22 1.13 16.13 1.69
C SER A 22 1.84 15.92 3.02
N ALA A 23 2.46 16.99 3.54
CA ALA A 23 3.08 16.94 4.87
C ALA A 23 2.05 16.59 5.96
N GLU A 24 0.80 17.04 5.81
CA GLU A 24 -0.30 16.69 6.71
C GLU A 24 -0.54 15.18 6.75
N ALA A 25 -0.62 14.53 5.59
CA ALA A 25 -0.86 13.09 5.51
C ALA A 25 0.27 12.29 6.18
N LEU A 26 1.53 12.66 5.92
CA LEU A 26 2.70 12.01 6.52
C LEU A 26 2.74 12.18 8.03
N ASN A 27 2.39 13.36 8.56
CA ASN A 27 2.37 13.63 10.00
C ASN A 27 1.23 12.91 10.76
N LYS A 28 0.24 12.36 10.04
CA LYS A 28 -0.92 11.66 10.62
C LYS A 28 -0.79 10.14 10.63
N ILE A 29 0.26 9.60 10.01
CA ILE A 29 0.55 8.17 9.95
C ILE A 29 1.92 7.87 10.55
N ASN A 30 2.08 6.71 11.19
CA ASN A 30 3.37 6.27 11.72
C ASN A 30 4.06 5.34 10.71
N PHE A 31 4.48 5.90 9.57
CA PHE A 31 5.07 5.13 8.48
C PHE A 31 6.43 4.50 8.81
N GLU A 32 7.08 4.94 9.88
CA GLU A 32 8.32 4.34 10.42
C GLU A 32 8.13 2.88 10.90
N LEU A 33 6.87 2.46 11.14
CA LEU A 33 6.54 1.08 11.49
C LEU A 33 6.40 0.16 10.26
N ASN A 34 6.40 0.72 9.06
CA ASN A 34 6.27 -0.06 7.84
C ASN A 34 7.54 -0.88 7.59
N SER A 35 7.41 -1.90 6.74
CA SER A 35 8.51 -2.73 6.30
C SER A 35 9.52 -1.95 5.47
N ASN A 36 10.81 -2.17 5.70
CA ASN A 36 11.88 -1.65 4.83
C ASN A 36 12.07 -2.45 3.52
N ASP A 37 11.10 -3.30 3.14
CA ASP A 37 11.11 -4.10 1.91
C ASP A 37 9.99 -3.62 0.97
N PHE A 38 9.86 -4.23 -0.21
CA PHE A 38 8.93 -3.80 -1.28
C PHE A 38 7.47 -3.61 -0.85
N ILE A 39 7.02 -4.22 0.25
CA ILE A 39 5.64 -4.09 0.73
C ILE A 39 5.33 -2.71 1.37
N PHE A 40 6.36 -1.91 1.66
CA PHE A 40 6.26 -0.58 2.27
C PHE A 40 5.14 0.28 1.65
N ASP A 41 5.14 0.40 0.33
CA ASP A 41 4.20 1.27 -0.40
C ASP A 41 2.74 0.80 -0.27
N ASN A 42 2.53 -0.49 -0.05
CA ASN A 42 1.21 -1.06 0.17
C ASN A 42 0.73 -0.78 1.59
N GLU A 43 1.64 -0.86 2.57
CA GLU A 43 1.38 -0.49 3.97
C GLU A 43 1.10 1.02 4.11
N MET A 44 1.81 1.86 3.35
CA MET A 44 1.53 3.30 3.23
C MET A 44 0.10 3.58 2.76
N ILE A 45 -0.35 2.92 1.69
CA ILE A 45 -1.73 3.09 1.20
C ILE A 45 -2.74 2.66 2.27
N ALA A 46 -2.48 1.53 2.94
CA ALA A 46 -3.34 1.03 4.00
C ALA A 46 -3.44 2.03 5.18
N LEU A 47 -2.31 2.62 5.60
CA LEU A 47 -2.29 3.65 6.64
C LEU A 47 -3.11 4.88 6.24
N LEU A 48 -2.89 5.40 5.04
CA LEU A 48 -3.57 6.61 4.55
C LEU A 48 -5.08 6.42 4.49
N PHE A 49 -5.54 5.32 3.88
CA PHE A 49 -6.97 5.02 3.83
C PHE A 49 -7.55 4.76 5.22
N TYR A 50 -6.81 4.09 6.11
CA TYR A 50 -7.28 3.85 7.47
C TYR A 50 -7.44 5.14 8.28
N LYS A 51 -6.57 6.13 8.08
CA LYS A 51 -6.69 7.47 8.67
C LYS A 51 -7.71 8.37 7.95
N GLY A 52 -8.38 7.87 6.91
CA GLY A 52 -9.44 8.59 6.20
C GLY A 52 -8.96 9.54 5.10
N PHE A 53 -7.70 9.46 4.68
CA PHE A 53 -7.22 10.22 3.53
C PHE A 53 -7.70 9.60 2.22
N SER A 54 -7.87 10.44 1.21
CA SER A 54 -8.12 10.02 -0.18
C SER A 54 -6.83 10.04 -0.99
N ILE A 55 -6.78 9.20 -2.02
CA ILE A 55 -5.67 9.15 -2.98
C ILE A 55 -6.26 9.47 -4.36
N ALA A 56 -5.60 10.39 -5.07
CA ALA A 56 -5.89 10.71 -6.45
C ALA A 56 -4.82 10.11 -7.36
N GLU A 57 -5.25 9.62 -8.52
CA GLU A 57 -4.36 9.03 -9.53
C GLU A 57 -4.17 10.00 -10.69
N ILE A 58 -2.92 10.16 -11.12
CA ILE A 58 -2.57 10.91 -12.34
C ILE A 58 -2.05 9.92 -13.38
N THR A 59 -2.38 10.14 -14.65
CA THR A 59 -1.84 9.30 -15.72
C THR A 59 -0.35 9.54 -15.85
N CYS A 60 0.43 8.47 -15.73
CA CYS A 60 1.87 8.48 -15.95
C CYS A 60 2.22 7.30 -16.86
N PRO A 61 2.69 7.52 -18.10
CA PRO A 61 3.09 6.44 -18.98
C PRO A 61 4.33 5.74 -18.44
N ALA A 62 4.20 4.45 -18.13
CA ALA A 62 5.33 3.63 -17.70
C ALA A 62 6.28 3.40 -18.88
N LYS A 63 7.57 3.72 -18.69
CA LYS A 63 8.63 3.40 -19.65
C LYS A 63 9.51 2.31 -19.07
N TYR A 64 9.49 1.14 -19.69
CA TYR A 64 10.45 0.08 -19.40
C TYR A 64 11.70 0.31 -20.26
N PHE A 65 12.86 0.28 -19.62
CA PHE A 65 14.17 0.39 -20.25
C PHE A 65 15.05 -0.74 -19.68
N GLU A 66 16.11 -1.14 -20.38
CA GLU A 66 16.91 -2.30 -19.98
C GLU A 66 17.55 -2.12 -18.60
N GLU A 67 17.83 -0.88 -18.20
CA GLU A 67 18.38 -0.52 -16.90
C GLU A 67 17.30 -0.38 -15.80
N ALA A 68 16.02 -0.60 -16.13
CA ALA A 68 14.95 -0.54 -15.15
C ALA A 68 15.05 -1.72 -14.18
N SER A 69 15.08 -1.39 -12.87
CA SER A 69 15.17 -2.39 -11.82
C SER A 69 13.97 -3.33 -11.88
N SER A 70 14.24 -4.62 -12.10
CA SER A 70 13.22 -5.66 -12.16
C SER A 70 13.27 -6.52 -10.90
N ILE A 71 12.09 -6.77 -10.33
CA ILE A 71 11.96 -7.67 -9.18
C ILE A 71 12.07 -9.13 -9.65
N ASN A 72 12.94 -9.92 -9.01
CA ASN A 72 13.06 -11.34 -9.34
C ASN A 72 11.82 -12.12 -8.89
N PHE A 73 11.57 -13.28 -9.51
CA PHE A 73 10.36 -14.08 -9.28
C PHE A 73 10.07 -14.39 -7.81
N ARG A 74 11.10 -14.78 -7.04
CA ARG A 74 10.95 -15.11 -5.61
C ARG A 74 10.50 -13.89 -4.81
N ARG A 75 11.10 -12.73 -5.08
CA ARG A 75 10.70 -11.46 -4.45
C ARG A 75 9.30 -11.03 -4.91
N SER A 76 8.92 -11.26 -6.16
CA SER A 76 7.56 -10.99 -6.67
C SER A 76 6.51 -11.82 -5.95
N LEU A 77 6.78 -13.11 -5.72
CA LEU A 77 5.85 -13.98 -4.98
C LEU A 77 5.69 -13.54 -3.52
N LYS A 78 6.82 -13.23 -2.85
CA LYS A 78 6.81 -12.68 -1.48
C LYS A 78 6.00 -11.39 -1.42
N TYR A 79 6.20 -10.49 -2.39
CA TYR A 79 5.47 -9.23 -2.49
C TYR A 79 3.96 -9.46 -2.67
N GLY A 80 3.56 -10.30 -3.63
CA GLY A 80 2.16 -10.60 -3.89
C GLY A 80 1.43 -11.19 -2.66
N LEU A 81 2.06 -12.13 -1.96
CA LEU A 81 1.53 -12.65 -0.70
C LEU A 81 1.48 -11.58 0.40
N GLY A 82 2.47 -10.68 0.44
CA GLY A 82 2.49 -9.52 1.32
C GLY A 82 1.29 -8.59 1.09
N VAL A 83 0.97 -8.29 -0.17
CA VAL A 83 -0.17 -7.44 -0.54
C VAL A 83 -1.50 -8.07 -0.07
N LEU A 84 -1.66 -9.38 -0.26
CA LEU A 84 -2.85 -10.09 0.22
C LEU A 84 -2.96 -10.03 1.75
N ARG A 85 -1.84 -10.23 2.45
CA ARG A 85 -1.78 -10.11 3.92
C ARG A 85 -2.17 -8.71 4.39
N VAL A 86 -1.60 -7.65 3.80
CA VAL A 86 -1.92 -6.26 4.15
C VAL A 86 -3.40 -5.98 3.91
N SER A 87 -3.93 -6.36 2.75
CA SER A 87 -5.34 -6.17 2.39
C SER A 87 -6.28 -6.87 3.38
N PHE A 88 -5.97 -8.10 3.76
CA PHE A 88 -6.79 -8.87 4.71
C PHE A 88 -6.72 -8.30 6.13
N LEU A 89 -5.52 -7.96 6.63
CA LEU A 89 -5.36 -7.34 7.95
C LEU A 89 -6.03 -5.96 8.03
N TYR A 90 -5.95 -5.18 6.95
CA TYR A 90 -6.69 -3.92 6.84
C TYR A 90 -8.19 -4.15 6.95
N PHE A 91 -8.75 -5.10 6.20
CA PHE A 91 -10.17 -5.45 6.25
C PHE A 91 -10.62 -5.82 7.67
N LEU A 92 -9.89 -6.72 8.33
CA LEU A 92 -10.18 -7.12 9.71
C LEU A 92 -10.08 -5.95 10.71
N THR A 93 -9.16 -5.01 10.45
CA THR A 93 -8.96 -3.84 11.32
C THR A 93 -10.03 -2.79 11.12
N ARG A 94 -10.43 -2.53 9.88
CA ARG A 94 -11.52 -1.61 9.54
C ARG A 94 -12.87 -2.11 10.07
N THR A 95 -13.10 -3.42 10.04
CA THR A 95 -14.33 -4.05 10.56
C THR A 95 -14.35 -4.21 12.08
N GLY A 96 -13.24 -3.92 12.78
CA GLY A 96 -13.14 -4.04 14.23
C GLY A 96 -12.89 -5.46 14.75
N ILE A 97 -12.75 -6.46 13.87
CA ILE A 97 -12.53 -7.87 14.21
C ILE A 97 -11.13 -8.09 14.82
N TYR A 98 -10.13 -7.36 14.33
CA TYR A 98 -8.75 -7.48 14.79
C TYR A 98 -8.09 -6.11 14.88
N LYS A 99 -7.16 -5.90 15.82
CA LYS A 99 -6.42 -4.63 15.92
C LYS A 99 -5.00 -4.83 15.38
N TRP A 100 -4.81 -4.59 14.08
CA TRP A 100 -3.48 -4.64 13.51
C TRP A 100 -2.67 -3.42 13.98
N LYS A 101 -1.59 -3.69 14.72
CA LYS A 101 -0.73 -2.66 15.35
C LYS A 101 -0.24 -1.58 14.37
N LEU A 102 -0.01 -1.94 13.12
CA LEU A 102 0.48 -1.01 12.10
C LEU A 102 -0.54 0.11 11.85
N LEU A 103 -1.84 -0.21 11.76
CA LEU A 103 -2.88 0.78 11.44
C LEU A 103 -3.38 1.58 12.66
N VAL A 104 -3.38 0.93 13.83
CA VAL A 104 -4.00 1.50 15.05
C VAL A 104 -3.03 2.40 15.82
N LYS A 105 -1.72 2.18 15.70
CA LYS A 105 -0.71 3.06 16.31
C LYS A 105 -0.52 4.36 15.53
#